data_AF-A0AAP6B3D1-F1
#
_entry.id   AF-A0AAP6B3D1-F1
#
_cell.length_a   1.000
_cell.length_b   1.000
_cell.length_c   1.000
_cell.angle_alpha   90.00
_cell.angle_beta   90.00
_cell.angle_gamma   90.00
#
_symmetry.space_group_name_H-M   'P 1'
#
loop_
_entity.id
_entity.type
_entity.pdbx_description
1 polymer ?
#
loop_
_entity_poly.entity_id
_entity_poly.type
_entity_poly.pdbx_seq_one_letter_code
_entity_poly.pdbx_strand_id
1 'polypeptide(L)'
;MKEIMKKMIGLFSIPSRYIALLFVFIPVYAHAAWYDPIVKFVKEFQTGIIIVGGAVAVGSLVYVGVCWIISRMSGNMETTAMDYVKHIGVIGAVGGAVAAATWAYQLWGGTIS
;
A
#
# COMPACT_ATOMS: atom_id res chain seq x y z
N MET A 1 9.81 -45.44 -2.76
CA MET A 1 9.88 -45.02 -4.19
C MET A 1 8.78 -45.64 -5.04
N LYS A 2 8.56 -46.96 -5.00
CA LYS A 2 7.49 -47.66 -5.76
C LYS A 2 6.05 -47.20 -5.44
N GLU A 3 5.77 -46.89 -4.17
CA GLU A 3 4.46 -46.37 -3.72
C GLU A 3 4.11 -44.99 -4.30
N ILE A 4 5.11 -44.10 -4.40
CA ILE A 4 4.93 -42.74 -4.93
C ILE A 4 4.57 -42.79 -6.41
N MET A 5 5.26 -43.65 -7.17
CA MET A 5 5.04 -43.83 -8.61
C MET A 5 3.65 -44.42 -8.91
N LYS A 6 3.16 -45.33 -8.06
CA LYS A 6 1.82 -45.93 -8.16
C LYS A 6 0.70 -44.91 -7.89
N LYS A 7 0.92 -44.00 -6.94
CA LYS A 7 -0.02 -42.89 -6.63
C LYS A 7 -0.12 -41.87 -7.78
N MET A 8 1.02 -41.61 -8.44
CA MET A 8 1.11 -40.70 -9.59
C MET A 8 0.39 -41.26 -10.83
N ILE A 9 0.48 -42.58 -11.07
CA ILE A 9 -0.24 -43.28 -12.14
C ILE A 9 -1.75 -43.33 -11.86
N GLY A 10 -2.15 -43.51 -10.59
CA GLY A 10 -3.56 -43.47 -10.17
C GLY A 10 -4.23 -42.11 -10.37
N LEU A 11 -3.48 -41.01 -10.25
CA LEU A 11 -3.98 -39.66 -10.54
C LEU A 11 -4.26 -39.46 -12.04
N PHE A 12 -3.50 -40.11 -12.91
CA PHE A 12 -3.68 -40.05 -14.37
C PHE A 12 -4.83 -40.94 -14.88
N SER A 13 -5.29 -41.89 -14.04
CA SER A 13 -6.41 -42.80 -14.31
C SER A 13 -7.79 -42.19 -14.02
N ILE A 14 -7.84 -40.96 -13.50
CA ILE A 14 -9.12 -40.29 -13.22
C ILE A 14 -9.77 -39.98 -14.58
N PRO A 15 -10.99 -40.47 -14.84
CA PRO A 15 -11.66 -40.20 -16.12
C PRO A 15 -11.75 -38.69 -16.31
N SER A 16 -11.35 -38.18 -17.48
CA SER A 16 -11.30 -36.76 -17.82
C SER A 16 -12.59 -35.98 -17.46
N ARG A 17 -13.71 -36.68 -17.40
CA ARG A 17 -15.03 -36.21 -16.96
C ARG A 17 -15.07 -35.72 -15.51
N TYR A 18 -14.36 -36.37 -14.59
CA TYR A 18 -14.31 -35.97 -13.16
C TYR A 18 -13.41 -34.75 -12.94
N ILE A 19 -12.32 -34.64 -13.70
CA ILE A 19 -11.49 -33.42 -13.70
C ILE A 19 -12.30 -32.25 -14.29
N ALA A 20 -13.04 -32.46 -15.38
CA ALA A 20 -13.92 -31.45 -15.95
C ALA A 20 -15.02 -31.00 -14.98
N LEU A 21 -15.63 -31.94 -14.23
CA LEU A 21 -16.61 -31.60 -13.19
C LEU A 21 -15.99 -30.75 -12.06
N LEU A 22 -14.76 -31.08 -11.63
CA LEU A 22 -14.04 -30.23 -10.67
C LEU A 22 -13.82 -28.82 -11.23
N PHE A 23 -13.46 -28.65 -12.51
CA PHE A 23 -13.35 -27.33 -13.14
C PHE A 23 -14.68 -26.59 -13.31
N VAL A 24 -15.81 -27.31 -13.46
CA VAL A 24 -17.16 -26.71 -13.52
C VAL A 24 -17.64 -26.28 -12.12
N PHE A 25 -17.23 -26.97 -11.07
CA PHE A 25 -17.57 -26.64 -9.68
C PHE A 25 -16.52 -25.80 -8.95
N ILE A 26 -15.33 -25.60 -9.51
CA ILE A 26 -14.42 -24.52 -9.13
C ILE A 26 -15.08 -23.24 -9.65
N PRO A 27 -15.60 -22.36 -8.78
CA PRO A 27 -16.13 -21.10 -9.24
C PRO A 27 -14.97 -20.32 -9.86
N VAL A 28 -14.91 -20.29 -11.20
CA VAL A 28 -13.84 -19.61 -11.95
C VAL A 28 -13.77 -18.14 -11.52
N TYR A 29 -14.93 -17.58 -11.11
CA TYR A 29 -15.02 -16.32 -10.41
C TYR A 29 -16.20 -16.39 -9.44
N ALA A 30 -15.93 -16.60 -8.15
CA ALA A 30 -16.82 -16.09 -7.12
C ALA A 30 -16.70 -14.55 -7.10
N HIS A 31 -17.09 -13.89 -8.20
CA HIS A 31 -17.24 -12.44 -8.24
C HIS A 31 -18.48 -12.14 -7.41
N ALA A 32 -18.25 -11.95 -6.11
CA ALA A 32 -19.15 -11.17 -5.30
C ALA A 32 -19.34 -9.82 -6.01
N ALA A 33 -20.50 -9.59 -6.64
CA ALA A 33 -20.79 -8.33 -7.33
C ALA A 33 -20.69 -7.10 -6.40
N TRP A 34 -20.72 -7.34 -5.08
CA TRP A 34 -20.49 -6.33 -4.04
C TRP A 34 -19.02 -6.03 -3.77
N TYR A 35 -18.08 -6.89 -4.18
CA TYR A 35 -16.65 -6.75 -3.90
C TYR A 35 -15.99 -5.68 -4.77
N ASP A 36 -16.30 -5.65 -6.06
CA ASP A 36 -15.73 -4.68 -7.01
C ASP A 36 -15.98 -3.20 -6.66
N PRO A 37 -17.21 -2.76 -6.30
CA PRO A 37 -17.44 -1.37 -5.91
C PRO A 37 -16.72 -1.00 -4.61
N ILE A 38 -16.57 -1.93 -3.66
CA ILE A 38 -15.84 -1.69 -2.41
C ILE A 38 -14.34 -1.53 -2.68
N VAL A 39 -13.75 -2.43 -3.48
CA VAL A 39 -12.33 -2.34 -3.85
C VAL A 39 -12.06 -1.05 -4.61
N LYS A 40 -12.95 -0.65 -5.52
CA LYS A 40 -12.84 0.62 -6.25
C LYS A 40 -12.88 1.83 -5.31
N PHE A 41 -13.83 1.86 -4.37
CA PHE A 41 -13.92 2.92 -3.37
C PHE A 41 -12.64 3.00 -2.52
N VAL A 42 -12.11 1.86 -2.06
CA VAL A 42 -10.88 1.83 -1.26
C VAL A 42 -9.69 2.39 -2.03
N LYS A 43 -9.56 2.09 -3.33
CA LYS A 43 -8.49 2.63 -4.18
C LYS A 43 -8.60 4.15 -4.39
N GLU A 44 -9.81 4.64 -4.64
CA GLU A 44 -10.07 6.09 -4.78
C GLU A 44 -9.82 6.82 -3.46
N PHE A 45 -10.24 6.23 -2.33
CA PHE A 45 -10.02 6.77 -1.00
C PHE A 45 -8.53 6.83 -0.62
N GLN A 46 -7.77 5.77 -0.91
CA GLN A 46 -6.31 5.75 -0.72
C GLN A 46 -5.65 6.89 -1.51
N THR A 47 -6.04 7.08 -2.76
CA THR A 47 -5.54 8.16 -3.62
C THR A 47 -5.86 9.53 -3.02
N GLY A 48 -7.10 9.72 -2.54
CA GLY A 48 -7.53 10.95 -1.88
C GLY A 48 -6.69 11.28 -0.64
N ILE A 49 -6.43 10.29 0.23
CA ILE A 49 -5.60 10.48 1.42
C ILE A 49 -4.16 10.86 1.06
N ILE A 50 -3.57 10.25 0.02
CA ILE A 50 -2.20 10.58 -0.41
C ILE A 50 -2.12 12.04 -0.88
N ILE A 51 -3.10 12.49 -1.67
CA ILE A 51 -3.14 13.86 -2.19
C ILE A 51 -3.32 14.86 -1.04
N VAL A 52 -4.28 14.61 -0.14
CA VAL A 52 -4.54 15.49 1.01
C VAL A 52 -3.34 15.52 1.96
N GLY A 53 -2.78 14.35 2.28
CA GLY A 53 -1.60 14.22 3.13
C GLY A 53 -0.39 14.95 2.53
N GLY A 54 -0.17 14.80 1.21
CA GLY A 54 0.88 15.51 0.48
C GLY A 54 0.70 17.03 0.50
N ALA A 55 -0.52 17.51 0.25
CA ALA A 55 -0.83 18.95 0.28
C ALA A 55 -0.62 19.55 1.68
N VAL A 56 -1.03 18.85 2.74
CA VAL A 56 -0.81 19.29 4.13
C VAL A 56 0.69 19.30 4.47
N ALA A 57 1.45 18.28 4.05
CA ALA A 57 2.90 18.23 4.27
C ALA A 57 3.60 19.43 3.61
N VAL A 58 3.32 19.71 2.34
CA VAL A 58 3.89 20.88 1.64
C VAL A 58 3.44 22.18 2.29
N GLY A 59 2.15 22.32 2.63
CA GLY A 59 1.63 23.51 3.29
C GLY A 59 2.30 23.79 4.63
N SER A 60 2.55 22.76 5.43
CA SER A 60 3.26 22.89 6.71
C SER A 60 4.72 23.34 6.54
N LEU A 61 5.40 22.89 5.48
CA LEU A 61 6.77 23.33 5.17
C LEU A 61 6.80 24.80 4.76
N VAL A 62 5.86 25.23 3.92
CA VAL A 62 5.73 26.63 3.54
C VAL A 62 5.50 27.51 4.78
N TYR A 63 4.63 27.08 5.70
CA TYR A 63 4.37 27.80 6.94
C TYR A 63 5.64 28.01 7.78
N VAL A 64 6.40 26.93 8.07
CA VAL A 64 7.64 27.05 8.85
C VAL A 64 8.69 27.89 8.13
N GLY A 65 8.77 27.81 6.80
CA GLY A 65 9.65 28.65 5.99
C GLY A 65 9.32 30.14 6.12
N VAL A 66 8.03 30.50 6.09
CA VAL A 66 7.57 31.88 6.29
C VAL A 66 7.90 32.38 7.69
N CYS A 67 7.61 31.61 8.74
CA CYS A 67 7.95 31.97 10.12
C CYS A 67 9.46 32.20 10.32
N TRP A 68 10.29 31.38 9.66
CA TRP A 68 11.74 31.51 9.73
C TRP A 68 12.24 32.82 9.11
N ILE A 69 11.74 33.19 7.93
CA ILE A 69 12.08 34.47 7.29
C ILE A 69 11.61 35.65 8.14
N ILE A 70 10.39 35.60 8.67
CA ILE A 70 9.85 36.63 9.56
C ILE A 70 10.71 36.79 10.81
N SER A 71 11.14 35.70 11.44
CA SER A 71 12.00 35.73 12.62
C SER A 71 13.33 36.43 12.32
N ARG A 72 13.92 36.18 11.14
CA ARG A 72 15.15 36.85 10.70
C ARG A 72 14.97 38.33 10.40
N MET A 73 13.84 38.72 9.81
CA MET A 73 13.52 40.14 9.58
C MET A 73 13.22 40.89 10.89
N SER A 74 12.64 40.19 11.87
CA SER A 74 12.30 40.72 13.19
C SER A 74 13.49 40.79 14.16
N GLY A 75 14.64 40.20 13.82
CA GLY A 75 15.76 40.04 14.75
C GLY A 75 15.49 39.06 15.91
N ASN A 76 14.44 38.25 15.81
CA ASN A 76 14.05 37.26 16.80
C ASN A 76 14.58 35.86 16.41
N MET A 77 14.81 34.98 17.39
CA MET A 77 15.25 33.59 17.20
C MET A 77 14.14 32.56 17.50
N GLU A 78 12.87 32.98 17.54
CA GLU A 78 11.73 32.09 17.84
C GLU A 78 11.60 30.90 16.89
N THR A 79 11.92 31.07 15.61
CA THR A 79 12.00 29.94 14.67
C THR A 79 13.36 29.93 13.99
N THR A 80 14.02 28.79 14.08
CA THR A 80 15.38 28.61 13.58
C THR A 80 15.41 27.66 12.37
N ALA A 81 16.50 27.69 11.62
CA ALA A 81 16.71 26.75 10.51
C ALA A 81 16.66 25.28 10.98
N MET A 82 17.02 25.03 12.25
CA MET A 82 16.93 23.70 12.84
C MET A 82 15.48 23.22 12.98
N ASP A 83 14.52 24.12 13.22
CA ASP A 83 13.11 23.76 13.33
C ASP A 83 12.53 23.38 11.96
N TYR A 84 13.02 24.00 10.90
CA TYR A 84 12.73 23.59 9.52
C TYR A 84 13.26 22.19 9.21
N VAL A 85 14.51 21.89 9.58
CA VAL A 85 15.13 20.57 9.41
C VAL A 85 14.40 19.50 10.23
N LYS A 86 14.01 19.81 11.47
CA LYS A 86 13.19 18.91 12.30
C LYS A 86 11.84 18.61 11.64
N HIS A 87 11.19 19.61 11.05
CA HIS A 87 9.91 19.40 10.36
C HIS A 87 10.06 18.51 9.12
N ILE A 88 11.07 18.76 8.29
CA ILE A 88 11.40 17.87 7.16
C ILE A 88 11.71 16.46 7.66
N GLY A 89 12.47 16.34 8.76
CA GLY A 89 12.81 15.06 9.36
C GLY A 89 11.59 14.27 9.81
N VAL A 90 10.60 14.92 10.44
CA VAL A 90 9.34 14.28 10.84
C VAL A 90 8.53 13.84 9.62
N ILE A 91 8.40 14.70 8.60
CA ILE A 91 7.68 14.36 7.35
C ILE A 91 8.35 13.17 6.66
N GLY A 92 9.69 13.19 6.56
CA GLY A 92 10.48 12.11 5.98
C GLY A 92 10.41 10.82 6.77
N ALA A 93 10.42 10.87 8.10
CA ALA A 93 10.29 9.69 8.96
C ALA A 93 8.91 9.05 8.84
N VAL A 94 7.84 9.86 8.88
CA VAL A 94 6.46 9.35 8.74
C VAL A 94 6.22 8.82 7.33
N GLY A 95 6.56 9.59 6.29
CA GLY A 95 6.44 9.15 4.89
C GLY A 95 7.29 7.91 4.59
N GLY A 96 8.51 7.87 5.12
CA GLY A 96 9.43 6.74 5.01
C GLY A 96 8.92 5.50 5.72
N ALA A 97 8.33 5.63 6.91
CA ALA A 97 7.71 4.51 7.62
C ALA A 97 6.52 3.94 6.83
N VAL A 98 5.68 4.79 6.24
CA VAL A 98 4.56 4.36 5.39
C VAL A 98 5.07 3.65 4.13
N ALA A 99 6.11 4.19 3.47
CA ALA A 99 6.73 3.56 2.31
C ALA A 99 7.38 2.21 2.66
N ALA A 100 8.06 2.11 3.81
CA ALA A 100 8.66 0.88 4.30
C ALA A 100 7.60 -0.17 4.66
N ALA A 101 6.49 0.24 5.29
CA ALA A 101 5.36 -0.64 5.58
C ALA A 101 4.67 -1.13 4.30
N THR A 102 4.53 -0.25 3.31
CA THR A 102 4.01 -0.57 1.97
C THR A 102 4.89 -1.61 1.28
N TRP A 103 6.20 -1.39 1.28
CA TRP A 103 7.18 -2.31 0.72
C TRP A 103 7.20 -3.65 1.46
N ALA A 104 7.17 -3.62 2.79
CA ALA A 104 7.07 -4.83 3.60
C ALA A 104 5.80 -5.61 3.24
N TYR A 105 4.65 -4.95 3.07
CA TYR A 105 3.42 -5.63 2.66
C TYR A 105 3.53 -6.28 1.27
N GLN A 106 4.25 -5.65 0.33
CA GLN A 106 4.53 -6.24 -0.99
C GLN A 106 5.38 -7.51 -0.92
N LEU A 107 6.32 -7.63 0.02
CA LEU A 107 7.12 -8.84 0.22
C LEU A 107 6.28 -10.05 0.67
N TRP A 108 5.15 -9.82 1.34
CA TRP A 108 4.27 -10.88 1.86
C TRP A 108 3.17 -11.27 0.87
N GLY A 109 3.30 -10.87 -0.40
CA GLY A 109 2.34 -11.18 -1.46
C GLY A 109 1.16 -10.21 -1.55
N GLY A 110 1.17 -9.13 -0.75
CA GLY A 110 0.17 -8.07 -0.83
C GLY A 110 0.42 -7.14 -2.01
N THR A 111 -0.39 -7.23 -3.06
CA THR A 111 -0.26 -6.30 -4.21
C THR A 111 -0.95 -4.98 -3.88
N ILE A 112 -0.18 -3.91 -3.72
CA ILE A 112 -0.72 -2.55 -3.61
C ILE A 112 -0.78 -1.98 -5.02
N SER A 113 -2.00 -1.73 -5.48
CA SER A 113 -2.35 -1.11 -6.77
C SER A 113 -2.49 0.40 -6.61
#